data_AF-A0A956U9M2-F1
#
_entry.id   AF-A0A956U9M2-F1
#
_cell.length_a   1.000
_cell.length_b   1.000
_cell.length_c   1.000
_cell.angle_alpha   90.00
_cell.angle_beta   90.00
_cell.angle_gamma   90.00
#
_symmetry.space_group_name_H-M   'P 1'
#
loop_
_entity.id
_entity.type
_entity.pdbx_description
1 polymer ?
#
loop_
_entity_poly.entity_id
_entity_poly.type
_entity_poly.pdbx_seq_one_letter_code
_entity_poly.pdbx_strand_id
1 'polypeptide(L)'
;MDQQDTISVKSINDSSKSNLPLPSEEMLKEVLSNTRSFRVIDCGLDADGELRPAYSDLLREQSSGRIIFESSESLVLRDLRNCLRIAKGSQFPESSGNFPLGSTTFELTLADGRKVNLGLVGTRLRWNAWRQDAYLLHPVALIAWLGEHGAMRPLREIEARFDYAKHIYKRDVVGFEEFVQEMPKSLSDFFGTIKRLESSMCLEDMSKNYGAIPKSNRLKLARSALSRQFHNESDQIGVLLEWDGKISSVRNSYQRFPIELLLEYCPDKVLSKVKKSPLSTSQWVGVMRYYSDLDFRRKFPSGYSPLDKSTRDRIVKKVKATGQYQLDIDDFEEAMRNWIR
;
A
#
# COMPACT_ATOMS: atom_id res chain seq x y z
N MET A 1 -25.63 50.06 2.01
CA MET A 1 -24.70 49.62 3.07
C MET A 1 -25.03 48.16 3.29
N ASP A 2 -24.43 47.29 2.47
CA ASP A 2 -24.72 45.86 2.49
C ASP A 2 -23.59 45.13 3.21
N GLN A 3 -23.98 44.32 4.18
CA GLN A 3 -23.10 43.54 5.04
C GLN A 3 -22.38 42.46 4.21
N GLN A 4 -21.04 42.51 4.21
CA GLN A 4 -20.19 41.43 3.72
C GLN A 4 -20.09 40.35 4.80
N ASP A 5 -20.76 39.22 4.57
CA ASP A 5 -20.58 38.02 5.38
C ASP A 5 -19.16 37.48 5.21
N THR A 6 -18.34 37.71 6.24
CA THR A 6 -16.99 37.17 6.35
C THR A 6 -17.11 35.79 7.00
N ILE A 7 -16.99 34.72 6.20
CA ILE A 7 -17.05 33.34 6.71
C ILE A 7 -15.78 33.04 7.51
N SER A 8 -15.89 33.09 8.84
CA SER A 8 -14.88 32.60 9.78
C SER A 8 -15.00 31.08 9.92
N VAL A 9 -14.00 30.35 9.45
CA VAL A 9 -13.96 28.88 9.53
C VAL A 9 -13.18 28.46 10.79
N LYS A 10 -13.92 27.96 11.78
CA LYS A 10 -13.39 27.24 12.94
C LYS A 10 -12.69 25.95 12.51
N SER A 11 -11.65 25.57 13.25
CA SER A 11 -10.83 24.37 13.05
C SER A 11 -11.68 23.10 12.87
N ILE A 12 -11.49 22.40 11.74
CA ILE A 12 -12.17 21.15 11.42
C ILE A 12 -11.28 19.98 11.86
N ASN A 13 -11.65 19.35 12.98
CA ASN A 13 -11.12 18.05 13.42
C ASN A 13 -12.17 16.93 13.27
N ASP A 14 -13.15 17.09 12.39
CA ASP A 14 -14.20 16.10 12.09
C ASP A 14 -14.25 15.83 10.58
N SER A 15 -13.58 14.78 10.11
CA SER A 15 -13.57 14.35 8.70
C SER A 15 -14.91 13.77 8.20
N SER A 16 -15.92 13.66 9.08
CA SER A 16 -17.23 13.07 8.75
C SER A 16 -18.28 14.08 8.25
N LYS A 17 -17.99 15.39 8.20
CA LYS A 17 -18.97 16.43 7.82
C LYS A 17 -18.40 17.55 6.94
N SER A 18 -17.70 17.21 5.86
CA SER A 18 -17.39 18.20 4.81
C SER A 18 -18.62 18.41 3.91
N ASN A 19 -19.14 19.64 3.88
CA ASN A 19 -20.22 20.06 2.95
C ASN A 19 -19.72 20.28 1.51
N LEU A 20 -18.46 19.94 1.21
CA LEU A 20 -17.89 20.12 -0.12
C LEU A 20 -18.49 19.10 -1.11
N PRO A 21 -18.71 19.49 -2.37
CA PRO A 21 -19.18 18.58 -3.41
C PRO A 21 -18.14 17.51 -3.76
N LEU A 22 -18.62 16.43 -4.38
CA LEU A 22 -17.74 15.48 -5.07
C LEU A 22 -17.12 16.13 -6.31
N PRO A 23 -15.92 15.70 -6.73
CA PRO A 23 -15.35 16.14 -7.99
C PRO A 23 -16.24 15.81 -9.18
N SER A 24 -16.38 16.76 -10.11
CA SER A 24 -17.07 16.55 -11.38
C SER A 24 -16.31 17.18 -12.55
N GLU A 25 -16.44 16.56 -13.72
CA GLU A 25 -15.88 17.06 -14.98
C GLU A 25 -16.47 18.44 -15.33
N GLU A 26 -17.74 18.67 -15.00
CA GLU A 26 -18.45 19.91 -15.24
C GLU A 26 -17.84 21.07 -14.44
N MET A 27 -17.56 20.88 -13.14
CA MET A 27 -16.90 21.88 -12.29
C MET A 27 -15.49 22.20 -12.80
N LEU A 28 -14.72 21.18 -13.20
CA LEU A 28 -13.37 21.38 -13.72
C LEU A 28 -13.41 22.16 -15.04
N LYS A 29 -14.33 21.83 -15.95
CA LYS A 29 -14.51 22.56 -17.21
C LYS A 29 -14.90 24.01 -17.01
N GLU A 30 -15.76 24.30 -16.05
CA GLU A 30 -16.17 25.67 -15.72
C GLU A 30 -14.98 26.51 -15.23
N VAL A 31 -14.13 25.96 -14.37
CA VAL A 31 -12.91 26.65 -13.93
C VAL A 31 -11.99 26.88 -15.11
N LEU A 32 -11.69 25.83 -15.88
CA LEU A 32 -10.72 25.89 -16.96
C LEU A 32 -11.18 26.79 -18.12
N SER A 33 -12.48 26.88 -18.40
CA SER A 33 -13.03 27.77 -19.44
C SER A 33 -12.86 29.24 -19.06
N ASN A 34 -12.91 29.56 -17.77
CA ASN A 34 -12.71 30.90 -17.23
C ASN A 34 -11.23 31.27 -16.97
N THR A 35 -10.30 30.32 -17.09
CA THR A 35 -8.86 30.57 -16.93
C THR A 35 -8.28 31.44 -18.05
N ARG A 36 -7.58 32.53 -17.67
CA ARG A 36 -6.83 33.43 -18.57
C ARG A 36 -5.35 33.12 -18.65
N SER A 37 -4.76 32.66 -17.55
CA SER A 37 -3.37 32.27 -17.48
C SER A 37 -3.19 31.24 -16.37
N PHE A 38 -2.07 30.54 -16.39
CA PHE A 38 -1.75 29.59 -15.35
C PHE A 38 -0.24 29.48 -15.12
N ARG A 39 0.11 28.97 -13.95
CA ARG A 39 1.47 28.61 -13.56
C ARG A 39 1.49 27.17 -13.08
N VAL A 40 2.52 26.44 -13.47
CA VAL A 40 2.88 25.14 -12.91
C VAL A 40 3.97 25.37 -11.88
N ILE A 41 3.71 24.94 -10.66
CA ILE A 41 4.55 25.20 -9.49
C ILE A 41 5.03 23.86 -8.94
N ASP A 42 6.34 23.70 -8.78
CA ASP A 42 6.91 22.66 -7.93
C ASP A 42 6.78 23.13 -6.48
N CYS A 43 5.85 22.52 -5.75
CA CYS A 43 5.67 22.83 -4.34
C CYS A 43 6.69 22.11 -3.46
N GLY A 44 7.51 21.21 -4.03
CA GLY A 44 8.60 20.55 -3.34
C GLY A 44 8.17 19.45 -2.35
N LEU A 45 9.06 18.45 -2.24
CA LEU A 45 9.39 17.75 -1.00
C LEU A 45 10.81 18.20 -0.68
N ASP A 46 11.19 18.30 0.59
CA ASP A 46 12.58 18.58 0.95
C ASP A 46 13.49 17.44 0.44
N ALA A 47 14.81 17.68 0.36
CA ALA A 47 15.79 16.72 -0.17
C ALA A 47 15.77 15.34 0.52
N ASP A 48 15.21 15.28 1.74
CA ASP A 48 15.09 14.08 2.56
C ASP A 48 13.77 13.32 2.33
N GLY A 49 12.94 13.75 1.38
CA GLY A 49 11.67 13.10 1.05
C GLY A 49 10.54 13.35 2.06
N GLU A 50 10.79 14.18 3.09
CA GLU A 50 9.77 14.58 4.05
C GLU A 50 8.92 15.76 3.55
N LEU A 51 7.63 15.68 3.87
CA LEU A 51 6.66 16.75 3.63
C LEU A 51 6.80 17.80 4.72
N ARG A 52 7.02 19.07 4.34
CA ARG A 52 6.97 20.16 5.32
C ARG A 52 5.60 20.17 6.02
N PRO A 53 5.55 20.32 7.36
CA PRO A 53 4.30 20.47 8.11
C PRO A 53 3.49 21.73 7.78
N ALA A 54 3.98 22.62 6.90
CA ALA A 54 3.38 23.92 6.61
C ALA A 54 2.25 23.90 5.56
N TYR A 55 1.86 22.74 5.04
CA TYR A 55 0.96 22.66 3.87
C TYR A 55 -0.51 23.02 4.14
N SER A 56 -0.97 23.08 5.40
CA SER A 56 -2.32 23.59 5.70
C SER A 56 -2.39 25.12 5.61
N ASP A 57 -1.29 25.82 5.91
CA ASP A 57 -1.24 27.27 5.96
C ASP A 57 -0.85 27.87 4.59
N LEU A 58 -0.14 27.12 3.75
CA LEU A 58 0.25 27.51 2.39
C LEU A 58 -0.90 27.54 1.37
N LEU A 59 -2.12 27.14 1.77
CA LEU A 59 -3.33 27.40 0.98
C LEU A 59 -3.82 28.85 1.12
N ARG A 60 -3.34 29.62 2.11
CA ARG A 60 -3.82 30.98 2.39
C ARG A 60 -2.94 32.09 1.84
N GLU A 61 -1.64 31.87 1.65
CA GLU A 61 -0.73 32.91 1.20
C GLU A 61 0.23 32.35 0.14
N GLN A 62 0.17 32.92 -1.06
CA GLN A 62 1.11 32.82 -2.18
C GLN A 62 2.04 31.61 -2.16
N SER A 63 1.69 30.60 -2.97
CA SER A 63 2.46 29.41 -3.33
C SER A 63 3.99 29.66 -3.35
N SER A 64 4.70 29.39 -2.24
CA SER A 64 6.15 29.60 -2.10
C SER A 64 7.00 28.59 -2.89
N GLY A 65 6.41 27.91 -3.87
CA GLY A 65 7.05 26.90 -4.70
C GLY A 65 7.76 27.50 -5.91
N ARG A 66 8.63 26.71 -6.54
CA ARG A 66 9.35 27.14 -7.75
C ARG A 66 8.39 27.09 -8.94
N ILE A 67 8.20 28.20 -9.63
CA ILE A 67 7.50 28.21 -10.92
C ILE A 67 8.35 27.43 -11.93
N ILE A 68 7.78 26.36 -12.48
CA ILE A 68 8.40 25.54 -13.53
C ILE A 68 8.01 26.10 -14.90
N PHE A 69 6.73 26.43 -15.06
CA PHE A 69 6.16 26.87 -16.32
C PHE A 69 5.05 27.89 -16.07
N GLU A 70 4.93 28.90 -16.93
CA GLU A 70 3.86 29.89 -16.92
C GLU A 70 3.44 30.17 -18.35
N SER A 71 2.12 30.25 -18.59
CA SER A 71 1.61 30.65 -19.90
C SER A 71 0.22 31.28 -19.80
N SER A 72 -0.04 32.17 -20.74
CA SER A 72 -1.37 32.72 -21.07
C SER A 72 -1.73 32.47 -22.53
N GLU A 73 -0.96 31.64 -23.24
CA GLU A 73 -1.17 31.39 -24.66
C GLU A 73 -2.40 30.50 -24.90
N SER A 74 -3.26 30.90 -25.82
CA SER A 74 -4.54 30.21 -26.08
C SER A 74 -4.37 28.75 -26.50
N LEU A 75 -3.33 28.42 -27.26
CA LEU A 75 -3.04 27.04 -27.67
C LEU A 75 -2.61 26.19 -26.47
N VAL A 76 -1.68 26.70 -25.66
CA VAL A 76 -1.20 26.02 -24.44
C VAL A 76 -2.33 25.81 -23.44
N LEU A 77 -3.20 26.81 -23.24
CA LEU A 77 -4.39 26.70 -22.40
C LEU A 77 -5.38 25.64 -22.92
N ARG A 78 -5.57 25.57 -24.24
CA ARG A 78 -6.41 24.55 -24.86
C ARG A 78 -5.84 23.15 -24.65
N ASP A 79 -4.52 23.00 -24.77
CA ASP A 79 -3.87 21.70 -24.58
C ASP A 79 -3.94 21.27 -23.10
N LEU A 80 -3.71 22.21 -22.17
CA LEU A 80 -3.94 21.97 -20.74
C LEU A 80 -5.37 21.51 -20.44
N ARG A 81 -6.38 22.16 -21.04
CA ARG A 81 -7.80 21.78 -20.92
C ARG A 81 -8.07 20.35 -21.42
N ASN A 82 -7.40 19.93 -22.48
CA ASN A 82 -7.56 18.59 -23.03
C ASN A 82 -6.90 17.53 -22.13
N CYS A 83 -5.80 17.88 -21.45
CA CYS A 83 -5.10 17.00 -20.52
C CYS A 83 -5.79 16.90 -19.15
N LEU A 84 -6.36 18.00 -18.64
CA LEU A 84 -7.08 18.05 -17.37
C LEU A 84 -8.54 17.63 -17.54
N ARG A 85 -8.76 16.31 -17.56
CA ARG A 85 -10.09 15.69 -17.64
C ARG A 85 -10.28 14.65 -16.55
N ILE A 86 -11.48 14.56 -16.00
CA ILE A 86 -11.89 13.64 -14.94
C ILE A 86 -12.58 12.41 -15.54
N ALA A 87 -12.26 11.23 -15.02
CA ALA A 87 -12.92 9.99 -15.41
C ALA A 87 -14.37 9.92 -14.89
N LYS A 88 -15.35 9.68 -15.78
CA LYS A 88 -16.77 9.53 -15.42
C LYS A 88 -16.99 8.30 -14.53
N GLY A 89 -17.85 8.42 -13.52
CA GLY A 89 -18.33 7.30 -12.70
C GLY A 89 -17.26 6.68 -11.78
N SER A 90 -16.18 7.40 -11.50
CA SER A 90 -15.13 6.90 -10.61
C SER A 90 -15.66 6.83 -9.17
N GLN A 91 -15.57 5.64 -8.57
CA GLN A 91 -15.60 5.50 -7.13
C GLN A 91 -14.34 6.20 -6.60
N PHE A 92 -14.52 7.42 -6.11
CA PHE A 92 -13.45 8.17 -5.47
C PHE A 92 -13.14 7.48 -4.14
N PRO A 93 -11.93 6.91 -3.93
CA PRO A 93 -11.58 6.40 -2.62
C PRO A 93 -11.71 7.55 -1.62
N GLU A 94 -12.31 7.27 -0.47
CA GLU A 94 -12.29 8.21 0.64
C GLU A 94 -10.83 8.62 0.88
N SER A 95 -10.55 9.92 0.82
CA SER A 95 -9.24 10.44 1.13
C SER A 95 -8.98 10.18 2.60
N SER A 96 -8.15 9.17 2.90
CA SER A 96 -7.65 8.94 4.24
C SER A 96 -6.67 10.05 4.60
N GLY A 97 -7.17 11.14 5.18
CA GLY A 97 -6.37 12.10 5.92
C GLY A 97 -5.69 13.20 5.10
N ASN A 98 -5.26 14.21 5.86
CA ASN A 98 -4.53 15.41 5.46
C ASN A 98 -3.21 15.05 4.76
N PHE A 99 -3.28 14.70 3.48
CA PHE A 99 -2.11 14.70 2.63
C PHE A 99 -2.02 16.06 1.92
N PRO A 100 -0.80 16.59 1.72
CA PRO A 100 -0.60 17.86 1.03
C PRO A 100 -1.01 17.79 -0.45
N LEU A 101 -1.29 18.94 -1.07
CA LEU A 101 -1.33 19.05 -2.53
C LEU A 101 -0.05 18.39 -3.05
N GLY A 102 -0.15 17.52 -4.07
CA GLY A 102 1.00 16.75 -4.52
C GLY A 102 2.14 17.64 -5.04
N SER A 103 3.27 17.04 -5.40
CA SER A 103 4.52 17.75 -5.69
C SER A 103 4.41 18.81 -6.80
N THR A 104 3.44 18.69 -7.70
CA THR A 104 3.17 19.66 -8.78
C THR A 104 1.77 20.26 -8.64
N THR A 105 1.68 21.60 -8.63
CA THR A 105 0.42 22.36 -8.51
C THR A 105 0.21 23.29 -9.70
N PHE A 106 -1.01 23.34 -10.21
CA PHE A 106 -1.46 24.33 -11.17
C PHE A 106 -2.12 25.49 -10.42
N GLU A 107 -1.55 26.68 -10.50
CA GLU A 107 -2.18 27.93 -10.08
C GLU A 107 -2.84 28.56 -11.31
N LEU A 108 -4.17 28.54 -11.36
CA LEU A 108 -4.98 29.09 -12.45
C LEU A 108 -5.44 30.50 -12.08
N THR A 109 -5.22 31.47 -12.96
CA THR A 109 -5.79 32.82 -12.82
C THR A 109 -7.02 32.94 -13.71
N LEU A 110 -8.17 33.18 -13.08
CA LEU A 110 -9.47 33.29 -13.75
C LEU A 110 -9.70 34.68 -14.36
N ALA A 111 -10.73 34.79 -15.20
CA ALA A 111 -11.08 36.03 -15.89
C ALA A 111 -11.45 37.20 -14.98
N ASP A 112 -11.97 36.89 -13.79
CA ASP A 112 -12.29 37.85 -12.73
C ASP A 112 -11.09 38.16 -11.80
N GLY A 113 -9.91 37.60 -12.08
CA GLY A 113 -8.70 37.79 -11.31
C GLY A 113 -8.55 36.86 -10.10
N ARG A 114 -9.56 36.04 -9.78
CA ARG A 114 -9.42 35.03 -8.72
C ARG A 114 -8.41 33.96 -9.11
N LYS A 115 -7.77 33.36 -8.10
CA LYS A 115 -6.83 32.25 -8.27
C LYS A 115 -7.43 30.94 -7.78
N VAL A 116 -7.17 29.86 -8.51
CA VAL A 116 -7.59 28.50 -8.16
C VAL A 116 -6.38 27.57 -8.24
N ASN A 117 -6.19 26.74 -7.20
CA ASN A 117 -5.07 25.80 -7.14
C ASN A 117 -5.56 24.36 -7.31
N LEU A 118 -4.95 23.65 -8.26
CA LEU A 118 -5.18 22.22 -8.51
C LEU A 118 -3.88 21.45 -8.30
N GLY A 119 -3.83 20.52 -7.36
CA GLY A 119 -2.65 19.70 -7.08
C GLY A 119 -2.68 18.36 -7.81
N LEU A 120 -1.57 17.95 -8.42
CA LEU A 120 -1.40 16.63 -9.03
C LEU A 120 -0.81 15.65 -8.00
N VAL A 121 -1.55 14.58 -7.67
CA VAL A 121 -1.15 13.52 -6.73
C VAL A 121 -1.08 12.18 -7.44
N GLY A 122 0.07 11.89 -8.07
CA GLY A 122 0.23 10.72 -8.93
C GLY A 122 -0.69 10.81 -10.15
N THR A 123 -1.72 9.97 -10.20
CA THR A 123 -2.70 9.94 -11.31
C THR A 123 -4.02 10.65 -10.98
N ARG A 124 -4.04 11.45 -9.91
CA ARG A 124 -5.25 12.10 -9.37
C ARG A 124 -5.08 13.61 -9.26
N LEU A 125 -6.17 14.32 -9.34
CA LEU A 125 -6.26 15.77 -9.17
C LEU A 125 -6.91 16.11 -7.83
N ARG A 126 -6.31 17.02 -7.07
CA ARG A 126 -6.82 17.52 -5.80
C ARG A 126 -7.19 18.99 -5.92
N TRP A 127 -8.36 19.34 -5.40
CA TRP A 127 -8.81 20.72 -5.29
C TRP A 127 -9.52 20.91 -3.95
N ASN A 128 -9.21 21.98 -3.22
CA ASN A 128 -9.79 22.26 -1.90
C ASN A 128 -11.31 22.50 -1.93
N ALA A 129 -11.90 22.77 -3.09
CA ALA A 129 -13.34 22.86 -3.27
C ALA A 129 -14.02 21.48 -3.34
N TRP A 130 -13.26 20.38 -3.40
CA TRP A 130 -13.77 19.02 -3.47
C TRP A 130 -13.59 18.27 -2.17
N ARG A 131 -14.54 17.37 -1.90
CA ARG A 131 -14.49 16.45 -0.76
C ARG A 131 -13.41 15.38 -0.90
N GLN A 132 -13.08 14.99 -2.13
CA GLN A 132 -12.21 13.85 -2.47
C GLN A 132 -11.33 14.19 -3.68
N ASP A 133 -10.29 13.37 -3.92
CA ASP A 133 -9.45 13.50 -5.11
C ASP A 133 -10.17 12.96 -6.35
N ALA A 134 -9.99 13.60 -7.50
CA ALA A 134 -10.54 13.17 -8.78
C ALA A 134 -9.55 12.30 -9.57
N TYR A 135 -10.00 11.17 -10.14
CA TYR A 135 -9.16 10.44 -11.09
C TYR A 135 -9.12 11.16 -12.43
N LEU A 136 -7.91 11.33 -12.97
CA LEU A 136 -7.73 11.82 -14.32
C LEU A 136 -8.17 10.76 -15.33
N LEU A 137 -8.80 11.19 -16.42
CA LEU A 137 -9.17 10.34 -17.54
C LEU A 137 -7.93 9.87 -18.31
N HIS A 138 -6.94 10.76 -18.48
CA HIS A 138 -5.70 10.50 -19.21
C HIS A 138 -4.48 10.99 -18.40
N PRO A 139 -4.17 10.37 -17.24
CA PRO A 139 -3.09 10.84 -16.37
C PRO A 139 -1.73 10.86 -17.07
N VAL A 140 -1.46 9.88 -17.92
CA VAL A 140 -0.19 9.80 -18.68
C VAL A 140 -0.05 10.97 -19.66
N ALA A 141 -1.13 11.41 -20.31
CA ALA A 141 -1.08 12.52 -21.26
C ALA A 141 -0.77 13.84 -20.54
N LEU A 142 -1.36 14.08 -19.37
CA LEU A 142 -1.04 15.26 -18.56
C LEU A 142 0.43 15.25 -18.10
N ILE A 143 0.95 14.08 -17.73
CA ILE A 143 2.31 13.94 -17.20
C ILE A 143 3.36 14.08 -18.30
N ALA A 144 3.09 13.54 -19.49
CA ALA A 144 3.90 13.79 -20.67
C ALA A 144 3.91 15.28 -21.03
N TRP A 145 2.73 15.92 -21.06
CA TRP A 145 2.60 17.36 -21.29
C TRP A 145 3.38 18.18 -20.26
N LEU A 146 3.33 17.82 -18.98
CA LEU A 146 4.12 18.44 -17.92
C LEU A 146 5.63 18.28 -18.17
N GLY A 147 6.09 17.09 -18.57
CA GLY A 147 7.48 16.82 -18.92
C GLY A 147 7.97 17.68 -20.08
N GLU A 148 7.17 17.80 -21.14
CA GLU A 148 7.45 18.68 -22.30
C GLU A 148 7.62 20.16 -21.87
N HIS A 149 6.93 20.58 -20.81
CA HIS A 149 7.00 21.92 -20.24
C HIS A 149 7.96 22.01 -19.02
N GLY A 150 8.89 21.06 -18.88
CA GLY A 150 9.97 21.10 -17.89
C GLY A 150 9.63 20.54 -16.52
N ALA A 151 8.39 20.14 -16.26
CA ALA A 151 7.95 19.50 -15.02
C ALA A 151 8.20 17.98 -15.07
N MET A 152 9.48 17.59 -15.02
CA MET A 152 9.92 16.18 -15.17
C MET A 152 9.62 15.29 -13.95
N ARG A 153 9.33 15.87 -12.79
CA ARG A 153 9.19 15.12 -11.54
C ARG A 153 8.01 14.14 -11.55
N PRO A 154 6.78 14.52 -11.93
CA PRO A 154 5.66 13.58 -12.04
C PRO A 154 5.95 12.38 -12.95
N LEU A 155 6.70 12.60 -14.05
CA LEU A 155 7.11 11.54 -14.96
C LEU A 155 8.05 10.55 -14.24
N ARG A 156 9.10 11.05 -13.59
CA ARG A 156 10.04 10.22 -12.80
C ARG A 156 9.35 9.46 -11.67
N GLU A 157 8.40 10.09 -10.98
CA GLU A 157 7.63 9.44 -9.90
C GLU A 157 6.79 8.28 -10.43
N ILE A 158 6.18 8.42 -11.61
CA ILE A 158 5.43 7.34 -12.25
C ILE A 158 6.36 6.24 -12.78
N GLU A 159 7.46 6.59 -13.44
CA GLU A 159 8.46 5.63 -13.91
C GLU A 159 9.01 4.79 -12.74
N ALA A 160 9.40 5.45 -11.64
CA ALA A 160 9.87 4.76 -10.44
C ALA A 160 8.80 3.83 -9.85
N ARG A 161 7.52 4.21 -9.89
CA ARG A 161 6.41 3.33 -9.46
C ARG A 161 6.24 2.13 -10.39
N PHE A 162 6.36 2.31 -11.70
CA PHE A 162 6.30 1.22 -12.67
C PHE A 162 7.49 0.26 -12.50
N ASP A 163 8.70 0.79 -12.36
CA ASP A 163 9.89 -0.02 -12.11
C ASP A 163 9.81 -0.75 -10.77
N TYR A 164 9.33 -0.09 -9.72
CA TYR A 164 9.04 -0.73 -8.44
C TYR A 164 7.98 -1.83 -8.60
N ALA A 165 6.86 -1.56 -9.27
CA ALA A 165 5.82 -2.56 -9.52
C ALA A 165 6.33 -3.76 -10.32
N LYS A 166 7.19 -3.53 -11.32
CA LYS A 166 7.85 -4.57 -12.11
C LYS A 166 8.83 -5.38 -11.26
N HIS A 167 9.58 -4.73 -10.38
CA HIS A 167 10.49 -5.41 -9.45
C HIS A 167 9.73 -6.26 -8.44
N ILE A 168 8.66 -5.71 -7.85
CA ILE A 168 7.75 -6.45 -6.96
C ILE A 168 7.10 -7.60 -7.71
N TYR A 169 6.60 -7.40 -8.93
CA TYR A 169 6.02 -8.47 -9.75
C TYR A 169 7.04 -9.58 -10.00
N LYS A 170 8.27 -9.25 -10.40
CA LYS A 170 9.33 -10.25 -10.61
C LYS A 170 9.65 -11.03 -9.33
N ARG A 171 9.76 -10.32 -8.19
CA ARG A 171 9.97 -10.95 -6.87
C ARG A 171 8.79 -11.82 -6.47
N ASP A 172 7.57 -11.39 -6.77
CA ASP A 172 6.34 -12.09 -6.43
C ASP A 172 6.20 -13.35 -7.29
N VAL A 173 6.55 -13.31 -8.58
CA VAL A 173 6.59 -14.49 -9.46
C VAL A 173 7.64 -15.50 -9.02
N VAL A 174 8.88 -15.07 -8.75
CA VAL A 174 9.95 -15.98 -8.30
C VAL A 174 9.59 -16.61 -6.96
N GLY A 175 9.17 -15.81 -5.98
CA GLY A 175 8.78 -16.38 -4.70
C GLY A 175 7.46 -17.16 -4.76
N PHE A 176 6.59 -16.93 -5.76
CA PHE A 176 5.43 -17.78 -6.03
C PHE A 176 5.84 -19.17 -6.53
N GLU A 177 6.82 -19.27 -7.41
CA GLU A 177 7.34 -20.55 -7.88
C GLU A 177 7.97 -21.36 -6.72
N GLU A 178 8.83 -20.73 -5.92
CA GLU A 178 9.40 -21.34 -4.70
C GLU A 178 8.30 -21.78 -3.72
N PHE A 179 7.32 -20.91 -3.50
CA PHE A 179 6.20 -21.19 -2.62
C PHE A 179 5.40 -22.42 -3.05
N VAL A 180 5.16 -22.57 -4.37
CA VAL A 180 4.47 -23.75 -4.94
C VAL A 180 5.34 -25.01 -4.85
N GLN A 181 6.66 -24.89 -5.05
CA GLN A 181 7.59 -26.02 -4.97
C GLN A 181 7.68 -26.59 -3.55
N GLU A 182 7.76 -25.73 -2.54
CA GLU A 182 7.88 -26.13 -1.13
C GLU A 182 6.54 -26.45 -0.46
N MET A 183 5.45 -26.24 -1.19
CA MET A 183 4.12 -26.52 -0.73
C MET A 183 3.92 -28.00 -0.40
N PRO A 184 3.26 -28.30 0.74
CA PRO A 184 2.80 -29.65 1.03
C PRO A 184 1.98 -30.17 -0.15
N LYS A 185 2.35 -31.35 -0.70
CA LYS A 185 1.61 -32.00 -1.80
C LYS A 185 0.11 -32.15 -1.49
N SER A 186 -0.21 -32.24 -0.21
CA SER A 186 -1.56 -32.22 0.34
C SER A 186 -2.42 -31.02 -0.06
N LEU A 187 -1.80 -29.89 -0.38
CA LEU A 187 -2.48 -28.64 -0.72
C LEU A 187 -2.48 -28.34 -2.21
N SER A 188 -1.92 -29.21 -3.06
CA SER A 188 -1.77 -28.95 -4.50
C SER A 188 -3.08 -28.61 -5.21
N ASP A 189 -4.16 -29.31 -4.88
CA ASP A 189 -5.46 -29.14 -5.53
C ASP A 189 -6.15 -27.82 -5.12
N PHE A 190 -5.93 -27.40 -3.87
CA PHE A 190 -6.36 -26.09 -3.40
C PHE A 190 -5.66 -24.97 -4.18
N PHE A 191 -4.34 -25.11 -4.41
CA PHE A 191 -3.58 -24.12 -5.15
C PHE A 191 -3.86 -24.11 -6.64
N GLY A 192 -4.12 -25.27 -7.27
CA GLY A 192 -4.63 -25.31 -8.64
C GLY A 192 -5.96 -24.56 -8.80
N THR A 193 -6.75 -24.47 -7.72
CA THR A 193 -7.98 -23.68 -7.70
C THR A 193 -7.69 -22.18 -7.54
N ILE A 194 -6.82 -21.78 -6.61
CA ILE A 194 -6.38 -20.38 -6.46
C ILE A 194 -5.73 -19.85 -7.74
N LYS A 195 -4.81 -20.61 -8.33
CA LYS A 195 -4.11 -20.21 -9.57
C LYS A 195 -5.08 -20.03 -10.74
N ARG A 196 -6.08 -20.91 -10.89
CA ARG A 196 -7.11 -20.75 -11.93
C ARG A 196 -7.97 -19.51 -11.73
N LEU A 197 -8.34 -19.22 -10.49
CA LEU A 197 -9.11 -18.03 -10.13
C LEU A 197 -8.29 -16.74 -10.34
N GLU A 198 -7.02 -16.73 -9.94
CA GLU A 198 -6.10 -15.60 -10.18
C GLU A 198 -5.79 -15.40 -11.68
N SER A 199 -5.63 -16.48 -12.45
CA SER A 199 -5.36 -16.41 -13.91
C SER A 199 -6.59 -15.98 -14.73
N SER A 200 -7.79 -16.02 -14.15
CA SER A 200 -9.03 -15.61 -14.82
C SER A 200 -9.32 -14.11 -14.71
N MET A 201 -8.46 -13.35 -14.02
CA MET A 201 -8.62 -11.91 -13.83
C MET A 201 -7.80 -11.08 -14.81
N CYS A 202 -8.44 -10.08 -15.42
CA CYS A 202 -7.80 -9.17 -16.37
C CYS A 202 -6.79 -8.24 -15.67
N LEU A 203 -5.76 -7.81 -16.40
CA LEU A 203 -4.73 -6.85 -15.94
C LEU A 203 -5.32 -5.55 -15.36
N GLU A 204 -6.47 -5.12 -15.85
CA GLU A 204 -7.18 -3.94 -15.34
C GLU A 204 -7.71 -4.13 -13.92
N ASP A 205 -8.12 -5.35 -13.55
CA ASP A 205 -8.58 -5.70 -12.20
C ASP A 205 -7.42 -5.88 -11.21
N MET A 206 -6.25 -6.32 -11.69
CA MET A 206 -5.04 -6.46 -10.86
C MET A 206 -4.56 -5.12 -10.29
N SER A 207 -4.78 -4.02 -11.03
CA SER A 207 -4.42 -2.67 -10.55
C SER A 207 -5.32 -2.17 -9.40
N LYS A 208 -6.54 -2.71 -9.28
CA LYS A 208 -7.52 -2.32 -8.27
C LYS A 208 -7.53 -3.27 -7.08
N ASN A 209 -7.19 -4.54 -7.29
CA ASN A 209 -7.23 -5.59 -6.27
C ASN A 209 -5.96 -6.46 -6.36
N TYR A 210 -4.89 -6.03 -5.70
CA TYR A 210 -3.76 -6.92 -5.40
C TYR A 210 -4.27 -8.07 -4.51
N GLY A 211 -4.61 -9.21 -5.14
CA GLY A 211 -5.24 -10.37 -4.50
C GLY A 211 -6.68 -10.59 -4.96
N ALA A 212 -6.81 -11.24 -6.11
CA ALA A 212 -8.05 -11.67 -6.80
C ALA A 212 -9.18 -12.21 -5.90
N ILE A 213 -8.79 -12.90 -4.82
CA ILE A 213 -9.70 -13.51 -3.87
C ILE A 213 -9.49 -12.79 -2.54
N PRO A 214 -10.57 -12.27 -1.91
CA PRO A 214 -10.49 -11.70 -0.57
C PRO A 214 -9.70 -12.63 0.35
N LYS A 215 -8.76 -12.08 1.13
CA LYS A 215 -7.86 -12.85 2.01
C LYS A 215 -8.63 -13.89 2.85
N SER A 216 -9.80 -13.50 3.38
CA SER A 216 -10.71 -14.38 4.13
C SER A 216 -11.14 -15.63 3.36
N ASN A 217 -11.46 -15.51 2.07
CA ASN A 217 -11.87 -16.63 1.23
C ASN A 217 -10.69 -17.57 0.92
N ARG A 218 -9.49 -17.02 0.70
CA ARG A 218 -8.26 -17.82 0.50
C ARG A 218 -7.94 -18.67 1.72
N LEU A 219 -7.96 -18.06 2.91
CA LEU A 219 -7.73 -18.75 4.18
C LEU A 219 -8.79 -19.84 4.44
N LYS A 220 -10.06 -19.55 4.18
CA LYS A 220 -11.16 -20.52 4.35
C LYS A 220 -10.98 -21.75 3.47
N LEU A 221 -10.63 -21.56 2.20
CA LEU A 221 -10.41 -22.67 1.27
C LEU A 221 -9.19 -23.51 1.65
N ALA A 222 -8.08 -22.87 2.04
CA ALA A 222 -6.88 -23.57 2.52
C ALA A 222 -7.16 -24.39 3.78
N ARG A 223 -7.89 -23.82 4.75
CA ARG A 223 -8.31 -24.52 5.97
C ARG A 223 -9.15 -25.76 5.66
N SER A 224 -10.10 -25.63 4.74
CA SER A 224 -10.92 -26.77 4.29
C SER A 224 -10.10 -27.84 3.59
N ALA A 225 -9.02 -27.48 2.89
CA ALA A 225 -8.09 -28.45 2.32
C ALA A 225 -7.24 -29.16 3.40
N LEU A 226 -6.65 -28.39 4.31
CA LEU A 226 -5.88 -28.92 5.46
C LEU A 226 -6.72 -29.89 6.31
N SER A 227 -7.96 -29.51 6.62
CA SER A 227 -8.86 -30.30 7.48
C SER A 227 -9.31 -31.60 6.82
N ARG A 228 -9.40 -31.64 5.48
CA ARG A 228 -9.72 -32.87 4.75
C ARG A 228 -8.60 -33.90 4.81
N GLN A 229 -7.35 -33.43 4.91
CA GLN A 229 -6.19 -34.31 4.83
C GLN A 229 -5.57 -34.66 6.19
N PHE A 230 -5.63 -33.75 7.15
CA PHE A 230 -5.07 -33.95 8.48
C PHE A 230 -6.21 -33.88 9.49
N HIS A 231 -6.51 -35.02 10.12
CA HIS A 231 -7.64 -35.14 11.03
C HIS A 231 -7.43 -34.46 12.39
N ASN A 232 -6.17 -34.17 12.76
CA ASN A 232 -5.85 -33.44 13.99
C ASN A 232 -5.11 -32.13 13.68
N GLU A 233 -5.31 -31.14 14.55
CA GLU A 233 -4.72 -29.81 14.40
C GLU A 233 -3.19 -29.82 14.59
N SER A 234 -2.66 -30.75 15.40
CA SER A 234 -1.22 -30.87 15.65
C SER A 234 -0.44 -31.16 14.36
N ASP A 235 -1.00 -31.98 13.48
CA ASP A 235 -0.41 -32.33 12.20
C ASP A 235 -0.59 -31.20 11.19
N GLN A 236 -1.74 -30.52 11.19
CA GLN A 236 -1.95 -29.31 10.39
C GLN A 236 -0.91 -28.24 10.73
N ILE A 237 -0.71 -27.94 12.01
CA ILE A 237 0.31 -27.01 12.49
C ILE A 237 1.71 -27.49 12.08
N GLY A 238 2.03 -28.78 12.26
CA GLY A 238 3.33 -29.34 11.89
C GLY A 238 3.67 -29.15 10.41
N VAL A 239 2.69 -29.36 9.53
CA VAL A 239 2.86 -29.21 8.08
C VAL A 239 2.99 -27.74 7.67
N LEU A 240 2.23 -26.84 8.32
CA LEU A 240 2.36 -25.41 8.08
C LEU A 240 3.70 -24.84 8.54
N LEU A 241 4.20 -25.27 9.71
CA LEU A 241 5.53 -24.90 10.20
C LEU A 241 6.63 -25.45 9.28
N GLU A 242 6.48 -26.67 8.79
CA GLU A 242 7.43 -27.26 7.85
C GLU A 242 7.47 -26.47 6.53
N TRP A 243 6.29 -26.13 6.00
CA TRP A 243 6.17 -25.34 4.78
C TRP A 243 6.79 -23.95 4.93
N ASP A 244 6.45 -23.23 6.00
CA ASP A 244 7.01 -21.90 6.26
C ASP A 244 8.54 -21.92 6.38
N GLY A 245 9.10 -22.96 7.02
CA GLY A 245 10.55 -23.07 7.20
C GLY A 245 11.33 -23.57 5.99
N LYS A 246 10.66 -24.03 4.93
CA LYS A 246 11.31 -24.39 3.65
C LYS A 246 11.40 -23.22 2.68
N ILE A 247 10.50 -22.24 2.82
CA ILE A 247 10.47 -21.05 1.96
C ILE A 247 11.70 -20.16 2.22
N SER A 248 12.09 -19.33 1.25
CA SER A 248 13.14 -18.31 1.42
C SER A 248 12.87 -17.34 2.57
N SER A 249 13.92 -16.81 3.20
CA SER A 249 13.82 -15.82 4.28
C SER A 249 13.31 -14.46 3.79
N VAL A 250 13.55 -14.12 2.51
CA VAL A 250 13.03 -12.90 1.88
C VAL A 250 11.60 -13.14 1.41
N ARG A 251 10.64 -12.91 2.30
CA ARG A 251 9.23 -13.28 2.08
C ARG A 251 8.45 -12.23 1.29
N ASN A 252 7.86 -12.64 0.19
CA ASN A 252 6.84 -11.89 -0.54
C ASN A 252 5.42 -12.15 0.01
N SER A 253 4.39 -11.56 -0.61
CA SER A 253 2.99 -11.68 -0.16
C SER A 253 2.48 -13.13 -0.14
N TYR A 254 2.88 -13.98 -1.09
CA TYR A 254 2.51 -15.39 -1.16
C TYR A 254 3.24 -16.23 -0.13
N GLN A 255 4.54 -15.97 0.06
CA GLN A 255 5.40 -16.69 0.99
C GLN A 255 5.03 -16.49 2.46
N ARG A 256 4.21 -15.47 2.79
CA ARG A 256 3.65 -15.28 4.13
C ARG A 256 2.41 -16.13 4.42
N PHE A 257 1.80 -16.72 3.40
CA PHE A 257 0.54 -17.47 3.53
C PHE A 257 0.56 -18.60 4.57
N PRO A 258 1.64 -19.39 4.74
CA PRO A 258 1.68 -20.42 5.78
C PRO A 258 1.56 -19.83 7.19
N ILE A 259 2.19 -18.69 7.45
CA ILE A 259 2.05 -17.95 8.71
C ILE A 259 0.65 -17.38 8.87
N GLU A 260 0.06 -16.83 7.81
CA GLU A 260 -1.33 -16.34 7.88
C GLU A 260 -2.29 -17.47 8.30
N LEU A 261 -2.06 -18.70 7.83
CA LEU A 261 -2.81 -19.87 8.28
C LEU A 261 -2.45 -20.28 9.72
N LEU A 262 -1.18 -20.25 10.11
CA LEU A 262 -0.76 -20.54 11.48
C LEU A 262 -1.38 -19.56 12.50
N LEU A 263 -1.58 -18.30 12.11
CA LEU A 263 -2.21 -17.28 12.94
C LEU A 263 -3.69 -17.57 13.23
N GLU A 264 -4.35 -18.45 12.48
CA GLU A 264 -5.72 -18.91 12.77
C GLU A 264 -5.77 -19.90 13.94
N TYR A 265 -4.65 -20.50 14.31
CA TYR A 265 -4.56 -21.39 15.47
C TYR A 265 -4.24 -20.61 16.74
N CYS A 266 -4.75 -21.11 17.88
CA CYS A 266 -4.35 -20.62 19.19
C CYS A 266 -2.83 -20.84 19.39
N PRO A 267 -2.04 -19.83 19.80
CA PRO A 267 -0.59 -20.00 19.90
C PRO A 267 -0.18 -21.05 20.93
N ASP A 268 -1.00 -21.34 21.95
CA ASP A 268 -0.76 -22.43 22.91
C ASP A 268 -0.77 -23.81 22.24
N LYS A 269 -1.55 -23.98 21.16
CA LYS A 269 -1.55 -25.21 20.35
C LYS A 269 -0.27 -25.33 19.54
N VAL A 270 0.21 -24.22 18.97
CA VAL A 270 1.51 -24.16 18.28
C VAL A 270 2.63 -24.47 19.26
N LEU A 271 2.65 -23.84 20.43
CA LEU A 271 3.60 -24.11 21.51
C LEU A 271 3.57 -25.57 21.98
N SER A 272 2.37 -26.14 22.10
CA SER A 272 2.20 -27.55 22.47
C SER A 272 2.85 -28.48 21.45
N LYS A 273 2.73 -28.20 20.14
CA LYS A 273 3.43 -28.93 19.08
C LYS A 273 4.95 -28.84 19.27
N VAL A 274 5.46 -27.63 19.52
CA VAL A 274 6.89 -27.36 19.72
C VAL A 274 7.47 -28.10 20.92
N LYS A 275 6.71 -28.21 22.01
CA LYS A 275 7.16 -28.87 23.25
C LYS A 275 7.06 -30.39 23.19
N LYS A 276 5.99 -30.94 22.58
CA LYS A 276 5.63 -32.36 22.69
C LYS A 276 6.14 -33.24 21.55
N SER A 277 6.39 -32.69 20.37
CA SER A 277 6.75 -33.49 19.19
C SER A 277 8.23 -33.31 18.81
N PRO A 278 8.90 -34.37 18.30
CA PRO A 278 10.13 -34.16 17.56
C PRO A 278 9.81 -33.32 16.32
N LEU A 279 10.59 -32.27 16.09
CA LEU A 279 10.46 -31.39 14.94
C LEU A 279 11.64 -31.56 14.00
N SER A 280 11.36 -31.53 12.70
CA SER A 280 12.38 -31.44 11.65
C SER A 280 13.07 -30.07 11.68
N THR A 281 14.19 -29.96 10.97
CA THR A 281 14.91 -28.69 10.80
C THR A 281 14.02 -27.59 10.25
N SER A 282 13.32 -27.85 9.15
CA SER A 282 12.38 -26.88 8.55
C SER A 282 11.28 -26.48 9.52
N GLN A 283 10.77 -27.42 10.32
CA GLN A 283 9.79 -27.06 11.35
C GLN A 283 10.37 -26.13 12.43
N TRP A 284 11.62 -26.31 12.84
CA TRP A 284 12.27 -25.36 13.77
C TRP A 284 12.42 -23.96 13.16
N VAL A 285 12.75 -23.87 11.86
CA VAL A 285 12.82 -22.60 11.14
C VAL A 285 11.44 -21.94 11.07
N GLY A 286 10.39 -22.69 10.72
CA GLY A 286 9.02 -22.16 10.69
C GLY A 286 8.52 -21.71 12.07
N VAL A 287 8.92 -22.39 13.15
CA VAL A 287 8.63 -21.95 14.53
C VAL A 287 9.29 -20.61 14.81
N MET A 288 10.56 -20.48 14.47
CA MET A 288 11.31 -19.24 14.65
C MET A 288 10.64 -18.07 13.92
N ARG A 289 10.28 -18.28 12.64
CA ARG A 289 9.62 -17.28 11.80
C ARG A 289 8.22 -16.92 12.28
N TYR A 290 7.43 -17.89 12.73
CA TYR A 290 6.09 -17.65 13.28
C TYR A 290 6.13 -16.70 14.49
N TYR A 291 7.04 -16.94 15.44
CA TYR A 291 7.14 -16.14 16.66
C TYR A 291 7.87 -14.80 16.46
N SER A 292 8.68 -14.64 15.40
CA SER A 292 9.29 -13.35 15.04
C SER A 292 8.40 -12.47 14.13
N ASP A 293 7.37 -13.05 13.49
CA ASP A 293 6.51 -12.35 12.54
C ASP A 293 5.82 -11.13 13.16
N LEU A 294 5.73 -10.06 12.38
CA LEU A 294 5.12 -8.82 12.81
C LEU A 294 3.62 -8.96 13.08
N ASP A 295 2.89 -9.73 12.28
CA ASP A 295 1.44 -9.90 12.46
C ASP A 295 1.11 -10.79 13.65
N PHE A 296 1.99 -11.74 13.98
CA PHE A 296 1.93 -12.46 15.25
C PHE A 296 2.04 -11.49 16.43
N ARG A 297 3.07 -10.64 16.45
CA ARG A 297 3.28 -9.64 17.52
C ARG A 297 2.17 -8.60 17.61
N ARG A 298 1.57 -8.21 16.48
CA ARG A 298 0.40 -7.31 16.46
C ARG A 298 -0.86 -7.97 17.01
N LYS A 299 -1.08 -9.25 16.66
CA LYS A 299 -2.25 -10.02 17.12
C LYS A 299 -2.16 -10.37 18.60
N PHE A 300 -0.94 -10.58 19.10
CA PHE A 300 -0.66 -10.95 20.49
C PHE A 300 0.33 -9.94 21.11
N PRO A 301 -0.15 -8.76 21.56
CA PRO A 301 0.70 -7.68 22.05
C PRO A 301 1.44 -8.02 23.37
N SER A 302 2.30 -7.11 23.80
CA SER A 302 3.16 -7.22 25.00
C SER A 302 2.40 -7.70 26.24
N GLY A 303 2.97 -8.71 26.92
CA GLY A 303 2.36 -9.44 28.05
C GLY A 303 2.04 -10.90 27.74
N TYR A 304 1.81 -11.25 26.47
CA TYR A 304 1.73 -12.64 26.02
C TYR A 304 3.11 -13.10 25.54
N SER A 305 3.96 -13.65 26.42
CA SER A 305 5.20 -14.30 25.99
C SER A 305 4.99 -15.82 25.98
N PRO A 306 4.64 -16.44 24.84
CA PRO A 306 4.37 -17.87 24.78
C PRO A 306 5.66 -18.69 24.95
N LEU A 307 6.83 -18.08 24.74
CA LEU A 307 8.11 -18.78 24.79
C LEU A 307 8.88 -18.45 26.07
N ASP A 308 8.90 -19.42 27.00
CA ASP A 308 9.86 -19.41 28.09
C ASP A 308 11.32 -19.41 27.56
N LYS A 309 12.26 -18.99 28.41
CA LYS A 309 13.69 -18.89 28.02
C LYS A 309 14.23 -20.22 27.47
N SER A 310 13.89 -21.33 28.11
CA SER A 310 14.33 -22.67 27.70
C SER A 310 13.88 -23.02 26.28
N THR A 311 12.62 -22.69 25.95
CA THR A 311 12.05 -22.94 24.62
C THR A 311 12.71 -22.05 23.56
N ARG A 312 12.97 -20.77 23.88
CA ARG A 312 13.69 -19.85 22.97
C ARG A 312 15.10 -20.34 22.68
N ASP A 313 15.86 -20.67 23.72
CA ASP A 313 17.24 -21.16 23.60
C ASP A 313 17.29 -22.46 22.79
N ARG A 314 16.29 -23.34 22.96
CA ARG A 314 16.15 -24.57 22.19
C ARG A 314 15.88 -24.28 20.70
N ILE A 315 14.99 -23.35 20.37
CA ILE A 315 14.72 -22.95 18.97
C ILE A 315 16.00 -22.44 18.31
N VAL A 316 16.66 -21.46 18.96
CA VAL A 316 17.91 -20.86 18.44
C VAL A 316 19.00 -21.91 18.27
N LYS A 317 19.21 -22.78 19.26
CA LYS A 317 20.20 -23.86 19.17
C LYS A 317 19.92 -24.81 18.01
N LYS A 318 18.66 -25.18 17.79
CA LYS A 318 18.27 -26.12 16.73
C LYS A 318 18.45 -25.52 15.33
N VAL A 319 18.13 -24.24 15.14
CA VAL A 319 18.33 -23.56 13.85
C VAL A 319 19.81 -23.24 13.61
N LYS A 320 20.56 -22.74 14.62
CA LYS A 320 22.01 -22.48 14.51
C LYS A 320 22.81 -23.72 14.11
N ALA A 321 22.40 -24.91 14.59
CA ALA A 321 23.07 -26.17 14.26
C ALA A 321 23.05 -26.53 12.75
N THR A 322 22.22 -25.86 11.95
CA THR A 322 22.17 -26.08 10.50
C THR A 322 23.28 -25.35 9.75
N GLY A 323 23.93 -24.36 10.38
CA GLY A 323 24.87 -23.45 9.70
C GLY A 323 24.22 -22.57 8.64
N GLN A 324 22.88 -22.58 8.55
CA GLN A 324 22.06 -21.84 7.60
C GLN A 324 21.08 -20.97 8.42
N TYR A 325 20.48 -19.95 7.80
CA TYR A 325 19.45 -19.08 8.41
C TYR A 325 19.91 -18.05 9.46
N GLN A 326 21.12 -17.50 9.33
CA GLN A 326 21.61 -16.44 10.25
C GLN A 326 20.66 -15.22 10.31
N LEU A 327 20.10 -14.79 9.17
CA LEU A 327 19.13 -13.69 9.13
C LEU A 327 17.87 -13.99 9.96
N ASP A 328 17.31 -15.19 9.84
CA ASP A 328 16.11 -15.58 10.61
C ASP A 328 16.40 -15.63 12.12
N ILE A 329 17.63 -16.03 12.50
CA ILE A 329 18.09 -16.03 13.89
C ILE A 329 18.17 -14.60 14.43
N ASP A 330 18.80 -13.69 13.68
CA ASP A 330 18.97 -12.30 14.10
C ASP A 330 17.61 -11.61 14.27
N ASP A 331 16.70 -11.79 13.30
CA ASP A 331 15.33 -11.28 13.34
C ASP A 331 14.56 -11.83 14.55
N PHE A 332 14.72 -13.13 14.85
CA PHE A 332 14.06 -13.76 15.99
C PHE A 332 14.61 -13.24 17.33
N GLU A 333 15.93 -13.16 17.48
CA GLU A 333 16.55 -12.63 18.69
C GLU A 333 16.17 -11.16 18.91
N GLU A 334 16.12 -10.35 17.85
CA GLU A 334 15.64 -8.97 17.92
C GLU A 334 14.16 -8.89 18.30
N ALA A 335 13.29 -9.66 17.65
CA ALA A 335 11.87 -9.71 17.96
C ALA A 335 11.64 -10.09 19.43
N MET A 336 12.39 -11.07 19.95
CA MET A 336 12.29 -11.49 21.35
C MET A 336 12.82 -10.43 22.33
N ARG A 337 13.88 -9.67 21.98
CA ARG A 337 14.38 -8.55 22.81
C ARG A 337 13.34 -7.43 22.92
N ASN A 338 12.72 -7.07 21.81
CA ASN A 338 11.71 -6.01 21.75
C ASN A 338 10.39 -6.36 22.45
N TRP A 339 10.19 -7.64 22.79
CA TRP A 339 8.97 -8.11 23.45
C TRP A 339 9.07 -8.19 24.98
N ILE A 340 10.29 -8.19 25.52
CA ILE A 340 10.58 -8.21 26.97
C ILE A 340 10.59 -6.78 27.56
N ARG A 341 10.74 -5.78 26.71
CA ARG A 341 10.59 -4.36 27.06
C ARG A 341 9.12 -3.97 26.99
#